data_AF-E8MD75-F1
#
_entry.id   AF-E8MD75-F1
#
_cell.length_a   1.000
_cell.length_b   1.000
_cell.length_c   1.000
_cell.angle_alpha   90.00
_cell.angle_beta   90.00
_cell.angle_gamma   90.00
#
_symmetry.space_group_name_H-M   'P 1'
#
loop_
_entity.id
_entity.type
_entity.pdbx_description
1 polymer ?
#
loop_
_entity_poly.entity_id
_entity_poly.type
_entity_poly.pdbx_seq_one_letter_code
_entity_poly.pdbx_strand_id
1 'polypeptide(L)'
;MFRRESRLFSFSAIKLTSALLMTSLLAGCGFHLRGDYSIPDELNTLSLTSYDSYSTFTRMMKGQLRLSEVKIVTPAADVPNLHLESESIGERTLSLYQNTRAAEIEITLYASYRVTVPELGSKTYSTSVTRSYLDNPLSALAKSVERDMIEDEMRKLAATQIVRQMARLKADIEHNEFDTEEDVMQPSVTGNETQYQVKTQVTDSAVQ
;
A
#
# COMPACT_ATOMS: atom_id res chain seq x y z
N MET A 1 0.98 5.35 72.16
CA MET A 1 0.04 5.13 71.05
C MET A 1 0.84 5.14 69.74
N PHE A 2 1.35 4.00 69.26
CA PHE A 2 1.80 3.83 67.87
C PHE A 2 1.87 2.32 67.56
N ARG A 3 0.87 1.83 66.85
CA ARG A 3 0.79 0.44 66.37
C ARG A 3 1.28 0.43 64.92
N ARG A 4 2.46 -0.13 64.69
CA ARG A 4 3.05 -0.33 63.36
C ARG A 4 2.55 -1.67 62.81
N GLU A 5 1.49 -1.64 62.00
CA GLU A 5 0.99 -2.81 61.27
C GLU A 5 1.98 -3.15 60.15
N SER A 6 2.89 -4.10 60.38
CA SER A 6 3.61 -4.78 59.31
C SER A 6 2.78 -5.97 58.85
N ARG A 7 1.92 -5.77 57.83
CA ARG A 7 1.28 -6.91 57.15
C ARG A 7 2.19 -7.39 56.04
N LEU A 8 2.80 -8.54 56.34
CA LEU A 8 3.53 -9.40 55.42
C LEU A 8 2.68 -9.63 54.17
N PHE A 9 3.10 -9.08 53.05
CA PHE A 9 2.56 -9.47 51.75
C PHE A 9 2.90 -10.95 51.54
N SER A 10 1.88 -11.80 51.59
CA SER A 10 2.00 -13.21 51.29
C SER A 10 2.56 -13.38 49.87
N PHE A 11 3.62 -14.17 49.70
CA PHE A 11 4.20 -14.47 48.39
C PHE A 11 3.16 -14.99 47.38
N SER A 12 2.07 -15.59 47.85
CA SER A 12 0.94 -16.01 47.00
C SER A 12 0.13 -14.82 46.46
N ALA A 13 -0.06 -13.78 47.27
CA ALA A 13 -0.76 -12.56 46.86
C ALA A 13 0.04 -11.77 45.81
N ILE A 14 1.38 -11.74 45.92
CA ILE A 14 2.27 -11.11 44.93
C ILE A 14 2.24 -11.87 43.60
N LYS A 15 2.17 -13.21 43.63
CA LYS A 15 2.04 -14.04 42.41
C LYS A 15 0.71 -13.81 41.71
N LEU A 16 -0.39 -13.72 42.47
CA LEU A 16 -1.72 -13.46 41.94
C LEU A 16 -1.85 -12.07 41.33
N THR A 17 -1.33 -11.03 41.99
CA THR A 17 -1.36 -9.66 41.44
C THR A 17 -0.47 -9.53 40.19
N SER A 18 0.71 -10.16 40.19
CA SER A 18 1.59 -10.18 39.01
C SER A 18 0.94 -10.86 37.80
N ALA A 19 0.28 -12.01 38.00
CA ALA A 19 -0.42 -12.71 36.92
C ALA A 19 -1.62 -11.91 36.38
N LEU A 20 -2.37 -11.24 37.27
CA LEU A 20 -3.49 -10.38 36.88
C LEU A 20 -3.00 -9.15 36.09
N LEU A 21 -1.89 -8.54 36.51
CA LEU A 21 -1.29 -7.42 35.80
C LEU A 21 -0.84 -7.85 34.39
N MET A 22 -0.16 -9.00 34.29
CA MET A 22 0.39 -9.49 33.02
C MET A 22 -0.70 -9.84 32.01
N THR A 23 -1.84 -10.39 32.47
CA THR A 23 -2.99 -10.70 31.61
C THR A 23 -3.73 -9.45 31.14
N SER A 24 -3.86 -8.42 32.00
CA SER A 24 -4.42 -7.12 31.63
C SER A 24 -3.55 -6.38 30.61
N LEU A 25 -2.22 -6.43 30.77
CA LEU A 25 -1.25 -5.89 29.80
C LEU A 25 -1.33 -6.58 28.44
N LEU A 26 -1.59 -7.90 28.40
CA LEU A 26 -1.79 -8.66 27.15
C LEU A 26 -3.13 -8.36 26.48
N ALA A 27 -4.22 -8.24 27.24
CA ALA A 27 -5.55 -7.92 26.71
C ALA A 27 -5.71 -6.43 26.35
N GLY A 28 -4.87 -5.56 26.91
CA GLY A 28 -4.86 -4.11 26.65
C GLY A 28 -4.06 -3.67 25.43
N CYS A 29 -3.30 -4.57 24.79
CA CYS A 29 -2.76 -4.31 23.46
C CYS A 29 -3.94 -4.36 22.49
N GLY A 30 -4.56 -3.21 22.18
CA GLY A 30 -5.76 -3.05 21.34
C GLY A 30 -5.66 -3.53 19.88
N PHE A 31 -4.86 -4.57 19.62
CA PHE A 31 -4.88 -5.34 18.39
C PHE A 31 -6.22 -6.07 18.28
N HIS A 32 -7.12 -5.48 17.50
CA HIS A 32 -8.18 -6.23 16.89
C HIS A 32 -7.61 -6.91 15.64
N LEU A 33 -8.12 -8.10 15.30
CA LEU A 33 -7.91 -8.64 13.96
C LEU A 33 -8.33 -7.53 12.99
N ARG A 34 -7.43 -7.19 12.06
CA ARG A 34 -7.76 -6.26 10.99
C ARG A 34 -8.95 -6.88 10.28
N GLY A 35 -10.12 -6.25 10.41
CA GLY A 35 -11.32 -6.69 9.72
C GLY A 35 -11.01 -6.88 8.24
N ASP A 36 -11.77 -7.75 7.59
CA ASP A 36 -11.61 -7.98 6.16
C ASP A 36 -11.51 -6.63 5.43
N TYR A 37 -10.61 -6.52 4.45
CA TYR A 37 -10.57 -5.34 3.58
C TYR A 37 -11.81 -5.41 2.70
N SER A 38 -12.98 -5.18 3.29
CA SER A 38 -14.24 -5.17 2.59
C SER A 38 -14.21 -3.95 1.68
N ILE A 39 -13.82 -4.20 0.43
CA ILE A 39 -14.09 -3.28 -0.65
C ILE A 39 -15.61 -2.98 -0.58
N PRO A 40 -16.00 -1.72 -0.76
CA PRO A 40 -17.40 -1.29 -0.71
C PRO A 40 -18.28 -2.15 -1.59
N ASP A 41 -19.55 -2.37 -1.24
CA ASP A 41 -20.48 -3.01 -2.19
C ASP A 41 -20.56 -2.27 -3.53
N GLU A 42 -20.40 -0.94 -3.51
CA GLU A 42 -20.39 -0.07 -4.68
C GLU A 42 -19.14 -0.22 -5.56
N LEU A 43 -17.99 -0.65 -5.00
CA LEU A 43 -16.74 -0.92 -5.72
C LEU A 43 -16.40 -2.41 -5.77
N ASN A 44 -17.24 -3.28 -5.20
CA ASN A 44 -17.15 -4.74 -5.31
C ASN A 44 -17.41 -5.19 -6.74
N THR A 45 -18.03 -4.34 -7.56
CA THR A 45 -18.12 -4.50 -9.01
C THR A 45 -17.62 -3.25 -9.72
N LEU A 46 -16.58 -3.39 -10.55
CA LEU A 46 -16.06 -2.28 -11.35
C LEU A 46 -15.54 -2.77 -12.70
N SER A 47 -15.38 -1.85 -13.64
CA SER A 47 -14.72 -2.11 -14.91
C SER A 47 -13.24 -1.69 -14.83
N LEU A 48 -12.34 -2.52 -15.37
CA LEU A 48 -10.92 -2.19 -15.47
C LEU A 48 -10.57 -1.93 -16.94
N THR A 49 -10.12 -0.71 -17.24
CA THR A 49 -9.55 -0.33 -18.53
C THR A 49 -8.08 0.06 -18.34
N SER A 50 -7.29 0.04 -19.41
CA SER A 50 -5.85 0.30 -19.32
C SER A 50 -5.29 0.88 -20.62
N TYR A 51 -4.24 1.68 -20.51
CA TYR A 51 -3.39 2.13 -21.61
C TYR A 51 -2.84 0.96 -22.44
N ASP A 52 -2.55 -0.18 -21.79
CA ASP A 52 -2.16 -1.43 -22.43
C ASP A 52 -2.83 -2.62 -21.74
N SER A 53 -3.74 -3.28 -22.45
CA SER A 53 -4.51 -4.42 -21.94
C SER A 53 -3.67 -5.68 -21.67
N TYR A 54 -2.47 -5.77 -22.25
CA TYR A 54 -1.58 -6.92 -22.16
C TYR A 54 -0.34 -6.69 -21.27
N SER A 55 -0.14 -5.47 -20.76
CA SER A 55 1.00 -5.16 -19.90
C SER A 55 1.03 -6.04 -18.64
N THR A 56 2.24 -6.28 -18.13
CA THR A 56 2.43 -7.02 -16.87
C THR A 56 1.71 -6.33 -15.71
N PHE A 57 1.74 -5.00 -15.64
CA PHE A 57 1.03 -4.25 -14.62
C PHE A 57 -0.49 -4.42 -14.70
N THR A 58 -1.09 -4.36 -15.90
CA THR A 58 -2.53 -4.64 -16.08
C THR A 58 -2.90 -6.04 -15.61
N ARG A 59 -2.07 -7.05 -15.93
CA ARG A 59 -2.29 -8.44 -15.47
C ARG A 59 -2.21 -8.54 -13.94
N MET A 60 -1.25 -7.89 -13.30
CA MET A 60 -1.11 -7.86 -11.85
C MET A 60 -2.27 -7.12 -11.18
N MET A 61 -2.73 -6.01 -11.77
CA MET A 61 -3.91 -5.28 -11.28
C MET A 61 -5.17 -6.16 -11.32
N LYS A 62 -5.42 -6.86 -12.43
CA LYS A 62 -6.52 -7.84 -12.51
C LYS A 62 -6.42 -8.91 -11.42
N GLY A 63 -5.21 -9.43 -11.19
CA GLY A 63 -4.95 -10.40 -10.13
C GLY A 63 -5.27 -9.85 -8.74
N GLN A 64 -4.80 -8.63 -8.45
CA GLN A 64 -5.00 -7.99 -7.14
C GLN A 64 -6.47 -7.67 -6.87
N LEU A 65 -7.21 -7.17 -7.87
CA LEU A 65 -8.66 -6.94 -7.76
C LEU A 65 -9.40 -8.23 -7.41
N ARG A 66 -9.06 -9.34 -8.09
CA ARG A 66 -9.66 -10.66 -7.81
C ARG A 66 -9.30 -11.18 -6.42
N LEU A 67 -8.07 -10.95 -5.95
CA LEU A 67 -7.66 -11.32 -4.59
C LEU A 67 -8.38 -10.50 -3.52
N SER A 68 -8.82 -9.29 -3.86
CA SER A 68 -9.65 -8.44 -3.02
C SER A 68 -11.15 -8.61 -3.31
N GLU A 69 -11.54 -9.73 -3.91
CA GLU A 69 -12.94 -10.12 -4.19
C GLU A 69 -13.73 -9.13 -5.07
N VAL A 70 -13.04 -8.29 -5.83
CA VAL A 70 -13.66 -7.35 -6.76
C VAL A 70 -14.04 -8.06 -8.06
N LYS A 71 -15.33 -8.00 -8.41
CA LYS A 71 -15.89 -8.49 -9.67
C LYS A 71 -15.59 -7.51 -10.80
N ILE A 72 -14.74 -7.93 -11.72
CA ILE A 72 -14.41 -7.16 -12.92
C ILE A 72 -15.48 -7.41 -13.99
N VAL A 73 -16.14 -6.36 -14.47
CA VAL A 73 -17.16 -6.41 -15.53
C VAL A 73 -16.79 -5.56 -16.74
N THR A 74 -17.51 -5.72 -17.84
CA THR A 74 -17.37 -4.88 -19.04
C THR A 74 -17.75 -3.43 -18.72
N PRO A 75 -17.04 -2.42 -19.28
CA PRO A 75 -17.40 -1.01 -19.10
C PRO A 75 -18.85 -0.72 -19.52
N ALA A 76 -19.56 0.04 -18.68
CA ALA A 76 -20.91 0.54 -18.90
C ALA A 76 -21.08 1.89 -18.20
N ALA A 77 -22.13 2.66 -18.54
CA ALA A 77 -22.32 4.03 -18.05
C ALA A 77 -22.62 4.09 -16.53
N ASP A 78 -23.24 3.04 -15.99
CA ASP A 78 -23.67 2.88 -14.60
C ASP A 78 -22.64 2.10 -13.74
N VAL A 79 -21.46 1.80 -14.29
CA VAL A 79 -20.43 1.00 -13.63
C VAL A 79 -19.18 1.85 -13.35
N PRO A 80 -18.67 1.88 -12.10
CA PRO A 80 -17.40 2.52 -11.79
C PRO A 80 -16.26 1.98 -12.65
N ASN A 81 -15.35 2.86 -13.04
CA ASN A 81 -14.21 2.50 -13.87
C ASN A 81 -12.89 2.82 -13.17
N LEU A 82 -12.01 1.82 -13.07
CA LEU A 82 -10.59 2.02 -12.82
C LEU A 82 -9.88 2.01 -14.17
N HIS A 83 -9.36 3.16 -14.58
CA HIS A 83 -8.55 3.30 -15.78
C HIS A 83 -7.07 3.42 -15.40
N LEU A 84 -6.23 2.47 -15.85
CA LEU A 84 -4.78 2.62 -15.75
C LEU A 84 -4.31 3.53 -16.88
N GLU A 85 -3.72 4.68 -16.55
CA GLU A 85 -3.31 5.68 -17.53
C GLU A 85 -1.88 5.45 -18.03
N SER A 86 -0.96 5.09 -17.14
CA SER A 86 0.44 4.83 -17.50
C SER A 86 1.20 4.04 -16.45
N GLU A 87 2.30 3.43 -16.90
CA GLU A 87 3.34 2.82 -16.08
C GLU A 87 4.69 3.31 -16.63
N SER A 88 5.61 3.69 -15.75
CA SER A 88 6.99 3.99 -16.12
C SER A 88 7.97 3.63 -15.00
N ILE A 89 9.22 3.38 -15.37
CA ILE A 89 10.29 3.07 -14.43
C ILE A 89 11.41 4.10 -14.62
N GLY A 90 11.69 4.85 -13.56
CA GLY A 90 12.85 5.73 -13.46
C GLY A 90 14.00 5.05 -12.74
N GLU A 91 15.22 5.41 -13.11
CA GLU A 91 16.45 4.87 -12.53
C GLU A 91 17.41 6.03 -12.20
N ARG A 92 18.08 5.96 -11.04
CA ARG A 92 19.18 6.87 -10.69
C ARG A 92 20.27 6.16 -9.90
N THR A 93 21.51 6.61 -10.08
CA THR A 93 22.66 6.11 -9.32
C THR A 93 22.73 6.78 -7.94
N LEU A 94 22.82 5.98 -6.88
CA LEU A 94 22.98 6.46 -5.50
C LEU A 94 24.43 6.53 -5.05
N SER A 95 25.27 5.61 -5.54
CA SER A 95 26.69 5.57 -5.18
C SER A 95 27.56 5.03 -6.31
N LEU A 96 28.86 5.31 -6.23
CA LEU A 96 29.85 4.92 -7.23
C LEU A 96 30.95 4.04 -6.61
N TYR A 97 31.47 3.11 -7.40
CA TYR A 97 32.73 2.43 -7.12
C TYR A 97 33.92 3.39 -7.33
N GLN A 98 35.11 2.98 -6.87
CA GLN A 98 36.37 3.73 -7.06
C GLN A 98 36.71 4.00 -8.54
N ASN A 99 36.17 3.19 -9.45
CA ASN A 99 36.33 3.36 -10.90
C ASN A 99 35.20 4.19 -11.54
N THR A 100 34.42 4.93 -10.74
CA THR A 100 33.33 5.81 -11.20
C THR A 100 32.16 5.07 -11.87
N ARG A 101 32.07 3.75 -11.73
CA ARG A 101 30.86 2.99 -12.15
C ARG A 101 29.81 3.01 -11.05
N ALA A 102 28.53 2.92 -11.42
CA ALA A 102 27.44 2.75 -10.46
C ALA A 102 27.69 1.54 -9.55
N ALA A 103 27.53 1.74 -8.24
CA ALA A 103 27.62 0.70 -7.23
C ALA A 103 26.25 0.39 -6.63
N GLU A 104 25.45 1.42 -6.40
CA GLU A 104 24.07 1.30 -5.97
C GLU A 104 23.17 2.10 -6.89
N ILE A 105 22.06 1.47 -7.26
CA ILE A 105 21.05 2.00 -8.17
C ILE A 105 19.73 2.04 -7.42
N GLU A 106 19.00 3.13 -7.57
CA GLU A 106 17.60 3.25 -7.16
C GLU A 106 16.70 3.17 -8.38
N ILE A 107 15.68 2.32 -8.30
CA ILE A 107 14.60 2.26 -9.27
C ILE A 107 13.29 2.70 -8.63
N THR A 108 12.53 3.49 -9.37
CA THR A 108 11.20 3.94 -8.98
C THR A 108 10.20 3.60 -10.08
N LEU A 109 9.20 2.79 -9.72
CA LEU A 109 8.03 2.53 -10.54
C LEU A 109 7.02 3.66 -10.28
N TYR A 110 6.51 4.29 -11.34
CA TYR A 110 5.43 5.25 -11.30
C TYR A 110 4.22 4.68 -12.05
N ALA A 111 3.05 4.71 -11.42
CA ALA A 111 1.78 4.34 -12.04
C ALA A 111 0.76 5.46 -11.85
N SER A 112 0.16 5.91 -12.96
CA SER A 112 -0.97 6.85 -12.96
C SER A 112 -2.26 6.11 -13.26
N TYR A 113 -3.33 6.45 -12.56
CA TYR A 113 -4.63 5.82 -12.75
C TYR A 113 -5.77 6.80 -12.40
N ARG A 114 -6.91 6.59 -13.05
CA ARG A 114 -8.13 7.35 -12.82
C ARG A 114 -9.22 6.45 -12.30
N VAL A 115 -9.92 6.92 -11.27
CA VAL A 115 -11.14 6.29 -10.76
C VAL A 115 -12.31 7.17 -11.17
N THR A 116 -13.25 6.60 -11.92
CA THR A 116 -14.49 7.27 -12.33
C THR A 116 -15.65 6.57 -11.66
N VAL A 117 -16.49 7.33 -10.96
CA VAL A 117 -17.71 6.83 -10.33
C VAL A 117 -18.90 7.56 -10.96
N PRO A 118 -19.91 6.83 -11.47
CA PRO A 118 -21.11 7.44 -12.05
C PRO A 118 -21.74 8.45 -11.08
N GLU A 119 -22.26 9.56 -11.61
CA GLU A 119 -22.88 10.68 -10.87
C GLU A 119 -21.96 11.48 -9.93
N LEU A 120 -20.80 10.95 -9.54
CA LEU A 120 -19.85 11.58 -8.60
C LEU A 120 -18.62 12.18 -9.28
N GLY A 121 -18.28 11.70 -10.48
CA GLY A 121 -17.19 12.24 -11.30
C GLY A 121 -15.94 11.36 -11.32
N SER A 122 -14.79 11.95 -11.62
CA SER A 122 -13.53 11.23 -11.77
C SER A 122 -12.38 11.89 -11.03
N LYS A 123 -11.52 11.08 -10.41
CA LYS A 123 -10.28 11.53 -9.78
C LYS A 123 -9.08 10.76 -10.32
N THR A 124 -7.99 11.47 -10.54
CA THR A 124 -6.71 10.91 -10.98
C THR A 124 -5.76 10.82 -9.80
N TYR A 125 -5.02 9.72 -9.74
CA TYR A 125 -4.06 9.42 -8.70
C TYR A 125 -2.77 8.93 -9.32
N SER A 126 -1.68 9.15 -8.60
CA SER A 126 -0.40 8.53 -8.90
C SER A 126 0.06 7.72 -7.71
N THR A 127 0.66 6.56 -7.96
CA THR A 127 1.38 5.80 -6.95
C THR A 127 2.79 5.51 -7.43
N SER A 128 3.75 5.60 -6.51
CA SER A 128 5.14 5.27 -6.78
C SER A 128 5.64 4.22 -5.80
N VAL A 129 6.44 3.29 -6.29
CA VAL A 129 7.19 2.33 -5.47
C VAL A 129 8.66 2.54 -5.76
N THR A 130 9.49 2.68 -4.73
CA THR A 130 10.94 2.90 -4.85
C THR A 130 11.70 1.80 -4.11
N ARG A 131 12.78 1.30 -4.72
CA ARG A 131 13.73 0.35 -4.13
C ARG A 131 15.14 0.63 -4.64
N SER A 132 16.17 0.49 -3.80
CA SER A 132 17.56 0.43 -4.27
C SER A 132 18.06 -1.00 -4.42
N TYR A 133 19.11 -1.23 -5.18
CA TYR A 133 19.83 -2.51 -5.27
C TYR A 133 21.29 -2.27 -5.67
N LEU A 134 22.16 -3.26 -5.43
CA LEU A 134 23.57 -3.18 -5.76
C LEU A 134 23.84 -3.68 -7.18
N ASP A 135 24.62 -2.92 -7.96
CA ASP A 135 25.12 -3.36 -9.27
C ASP A 135 26.25 -4.40 -9.10
N ASN A 136 26.47 -5.22 -10.11
CA ASN A 136 27.68 -6.02 -10.24
C ASN A 136 28.01 -6.27 -11.72
N PRO A 137 29.03 -5.60 -12.29
CA PRO A 137 29.39 -5.76 -13.70
C PRO A 137 29.89 -7.17 -14.05
N LEU A 138 30.43 -7.91 -13.08
CA LEU A 138 30.92 -9.27 -13.30
C LEU A 138 29.77 -10.29 -13.40
N SER A 139 28.54 -9.88 -13.04
CA SER A 139 27.36 -10.74 -13.07
C SER A 139 26.15 -10.02 -13.69
N ALA A 140 26.36 -9.31 -14.79
CA ALA A 140 25.34 -8.50 -15.46
C ALA A 140 24.05 -9.30 -15.76
N LEU A 141 24.16 -10.57 -16.19
CA LEU A 141 23.00 -11.42 -16.45
C LEU A 141 22.20 -11.70 -15.17
N ALA A 142 22.87 -12.07 -14.07
CA ALA A 142 22.20 -12.30 -12.81
C ALA A 142 21.52 -11.03 -12.28
N LYS A 143 22.16 -9.86 -12.48
CA LYS A 143 21.60 -8.55 -12.11
C LYS A 143 20.41 -8.14 -12.95
N SER A 144 20.37 -8.50 -14.23
CA SER A 144 19.16 -8.29 -15.05
C SER A 144 17.98 -9.11 -14.55
N VAL A 145 18.19 -10.37 -14.16
CA VAL A 145 17.12 -11.22 -13.61
C VAL A 145 16.64 -10.72 -12.23
N GLU A 146 17.58 -10.29 -11.37
CA GLU A 146 17.24 -9.68 -10.08
C GLU A 146 16.39 -8.41 -10.29
N ARG A 147 16.78 -7.56 -11.25
CA ARG A 147 16.01 -6.37 -11.61
C ARG A 147 14.61 -6.72 -12.08
N ASP A 148 14.46 -7.66 -13.01
CA ASP A 148 13.14 -8.07 -13.51
C ASP A 148 12.22 -8.54 -12.38
N MET A 149 12.77 -9.30 -11.43
CA MET A 149 12.05 -9.76 -10.22
C MET A 149 11.63 -8.58 -9.33
N ILE A 150 12.54 -7.63 -9.09
CA ILE A 150 12.23 -6.44 -8.31
C ILE A 150 11.12 -5.62 -8.99
N GLU A 151 11.21 -5.39 -10.30
CA GLU A 151 10.18 -4.63 -11.02
C GLU A 151 8.80 -5.31 -10.91
N ASP A 152 8.75 -6.64 -11.00
CA ASP A 152 7.51 -7.40 -10.82
C ASP A 152 6.95 -7.31 -9.39
N GLU A 153 7.81 -7.33 -8.37
CA GLU A 153 7.41 -7.08 -6.99
C GLU A 153 6.88 -5.66 -6.79
N MET A 154 7.55 -4.66 -7.37
CA MET A 154 7.12 -3.27 -7.32
C MET A 154 5.75 -3.07 -7.96
N ARG A 155 5.47 -3.72 -9.11
CA ARG A 155 4.15 -3.70 -9.76
C ARG A 155 3.08 -4.31 -8.87
N LYS A 156 3.37 -5.43 -8.20
CA LYS A 156 2.45 -6.06 -7.25
C LYS A 156 2.17 -5.15 -6.05
N LEU A 157 3.19 -4.50 -5.50
CA LEU A 157 3.05 -3.53 -4.41
C LEU A 157 2.22 -2.31 -4.83
N ALA A 158 2.48 -1.76 -6.02
CA ALA A 158 1.70 -0.66 -6.59
C ALA A 158 0.22 -1.07 -6.76
N ALA A 159 -0.06 -2.21 -7.37
CA ALA A 159 -1.43 -2.72 -7.52
C ALA A 159 -2.13 -2.90 -6.15
N THR A 160 -1.43 -3.45 -5.16
CA THR A 160 -1.95 -3.59 -3.79
C THR A 160 -2.31 -2.23 -3.18
N GLN A 161 -1.45 -1.24 -3.39
CA GLN A 161 -1.67 0.12 -2.89
C GLN A 161 -2.84 0.80 -3.60
N ILE A 162 -3.01 0.60 -4.91
CA ILE A 162 -4.17 1.12 -5.67
C ILE A 162 -5.47 0.56 -5.10
N VAL A 163 -5.59 -0.76 -4.93
CA VAL A 163 -6.81 -1.36 -4.36
C VAL A 163 -7.10 -0.83 -2.96
N ARG A 164 -6.06 -0.70 -2.13
CA ARG A 164 -6.20 -0.12 -0.79
C ARG A 164 -6.70 1.32 -0.85
N GLN A 165 -6.21 2.12 -1.80
CA GLN A 165 -6.66 3.50 -1.96
C GLN A 165 -8.11 3.55 -2.42
N MET A 166 -8.53 2.69 -3.35
CA MET A 166 -9.93 2.59 -3.74
C MET A 166 -10.85 2.21 -2.58
N ALA A 167 -10.40 1.32 -1.67
CA ALA A 167 -11.15 0.97 -0.47
C ALA A 167 -11.38 2.17 0.46
N ARG A 168 -10.45 3.14 0.48
CA ARG A 168 -10.58 4.38 1.27
C ARG A 168 -11.53 5.37 0.62
N LEU A 169 -11.46 5.53 -0.70
CA LEU A 169 -12.29 6.49 -1.43
C LEU A 169 -13.78 6.31 -1.12
N LYS A 170 -14.23 5.07 -0.90
CA LYS A 170 -15.57 4.77 -0.39
C LYS A 170 -16.00 5.59 0.80
N ALA A 171 -15.17 5.64 1.85
CA ALA A 171 -15.55 6.32 3.07
C ALA A 171 -15.85 7.80 2.77
N ASP A 172 -15.11 8.36 1.81
CA ASP A 172 -15.31 9.72 1.31
C ASP A 172 -16.58 9.82 0.42
N ILE A 173 -16.85 8.80 -0.42
CA ILE A 173 -18.07 8.72 -1.25
C ILE A 173 -19.34 8.67 -0.37
N GLU A 174 -19.38 7.80 0.64
CA GLU A 174 -20.52 7.60 1.55
C GLU A 174 -20.81 8.86 2.39
N HIS A 175 -19.86 9.79 2.49
CA HIS A 175 -20.01 11.08 3.17
C HIS A 175 -20.20 12.26 2.20
N ASN A 176 -20.29 12.00 0.90
CA ASN A 176 -20.44 13.00 -0.16
C ASN A 176 -19.33 14.07 -0.12
N GLU A 177 -18.13 13.70 0.34
CA GLU A 177 -16.94 14.54 0.46
C GLU A 177 -15.96 14.24 -0.68
N PHE A 178 -16.46 14.27 -1.92
CA PHE A 178 -15.60 14.10 -3.10
C PHE A 178 -14.63 15.26 -3.32
N ASP A 179 -14.64 16.32 -2.51
CA ASP A 179 -13.82 17.52 -2.70
C ASP A 179 -12.78 17.77 -1.59
N THR A 180 -12.68 16.92 -0.57
CA THR A 180 -11.76 17.21 0.55
C THR A 180 -10.31 16.91 0.15
N GLU A 181 -9.55 17.98 -0.08
CA GLU A 181 -8.09 18.02 -0.11
C GLU A 181 -7.52 17.63 1.25
N GLU A 182 -7.51 16.34 1.58
CA GLU A 182 -6.75 15.87 2.73
C GLU A 182 -5.30 15.60 2.30
N ASP A 183 -4.41 16.42 2.86
CA ASP A 183 -2.96 16.30 2.86
C ASP A 183 -2.55 14.81 2.96
N VAL A 184 -1.70 14.39 2.02
CA VAL A 184 -1.29 13.00 1.84
C VAL A 184 -0.54 12.54 3.09
N MET A 185 -1.27 11.97 4.05
CA MET A 185 -0.69 11.20 5.14
C MET A 185 -0.02 9.99 4.51
N GLN A 186 1.32 10.04 4.41
CA GLN A 186 2.17 8.94 3.97
C GLN A 186 1.74 7.65 4.68
N PRO A 187 1.16 6.66 3.97
CA PRO A 187 1.13 5.33 4.54
C PRO A 187 2.54 4.78 4.30
N SER A 188 3.39 4.89 5.32
CA SER A 188 4.56 4.03 5.44
C SER A 188 4.03 2.59 5.46
N VAL A 189 4.09 1.92 4.31
CA VAL A 189 3.92 0.49 4.24
C VAL A 189 5.14 -0.11 4.93
N THR A 190 5.07 -0.26 6.25
CA THR A 190 5.94 -1.19 6.98
C THR A 190 5.43 -2.60 6.69
N GLY A 191 5.57 -3.01 5.44
CA GLY A 191 5.71 -4.42 5.10
C GLY A 191 7.09 -4.84 5.59
N ASN A 192 7.20 -6.06 6.05
CA ASN A 192 8.33 -6.57 6.81
C ASN A 192 9.54 -6.84 5.90
N GLU A 193 9.94 -5.88 5.06
CA GLU A 193 11.11 -5.89 4.18
C GLU A 193 11.55 -4.43 4.01
N THR A 194 12.62 -4.05 4.72
CA THR A 194 13.08 -2.69 5.04
C THR A 194 13.49 -1.80 3.84
N GLN A 195 13.09 -2.14 2.61
CA GLN A 195 13.71 -1.61 1.39
C GLN A 195 12.73 -0.98 0.39
N TYR A 196 11.42 -1.21 0.51
CA TYR A 196 10.42 -0.64 -0.39
C TYR A 196 9.76 0.62 0.21
N GLN A 197 9.73 1.71 -0.54
CA GLN A 197 8.97 2.91 -0.19
C GLN A 197 7.80 3.07 -1.16
N VAL A 198 6.56 3.08 -0.64
CA VAL A 198 5.34 3.24 -1.43
C VAL A 198 4.70 4.58 -1.12
N LYS A 199 4.33 5.36 -2.14
CA LYS A 199 3.64 6.65 -2.00
C LYS A 199 2.44 6.69 -2.93
N THR A 200 1.38 7.39 -2.53
CA THR A 200 0.19 7.65 -3.37
C THR A 200 -0.20 9.11 -3.21
N GLN A 201 -0.46 9.81 -4.31
CA GLN A 201 -0.85 11.21 -4.32
C GLN A 201 -2.05 11.41 -5.24
N VAL A 202 -2.95 12.31 -4.88
CA VAL A 202 -4.02 12.77 -5.77
C VAL A 202 -3.42 13.76 -6.75
N THR A 203 -3.70 13.59 -8.03
CA THR A 203 -3.28 14.53 -9.07
C THR A 203 -4.50 15.36 -9.43
N ASP A 204 -4.51 16.62 -8.98
CA ASP A 204 -5.58 17.53 -9.33
C ASP A 204 -5.55 17.77 -10.84
N SER A 205 -6.63 17.39 -11.51
CA SER A 205 -6.84 17.69 -12.93
C SER A 205 -7.48 19.07 -13.04
N ALA A 206 -6.82 20.08 -12.47
CA ALA A 206 -7.16 21.47 -12.71
C ALA A 206 -6.68 21.84 -14.12
N VAL A 207 -7.63 21.81 -15.05
CA VAL A 207 -7.70 22.62 -16.27
C VAL A 207 -6.57 22.41 -17.29
N GLN A 208 -6.92 21.79 -18.42
CA GLN A 208 -6.69 22.45 -19.70
C GLN A 208 -7.91 22.33 -20.62
#